data_AF-A0A919KA11-F1
#
_entry.id   AF-A0A919KA11-F1
#
_cell.length_a   1.000
_cell.length_b   1.000
_cell.length_c   1.000
_cell.angle_alpha   90.00
_cell.angle_beta   90.00
_cell.angle_gamma   90.00
#
_symmetry.space_group_name_H-M   'P 1'
#
loop_
_entity.id
_entity.type
_entity.pdbx_description
1 polymer ?
#
loop_
_entity_poly.entity_id
_entity_poly.type
_entity_poly.pdbx_seq_one_letter_code
_entity_poly.pdbx_strand_id
1 'polypeptide(L)'
;MIERQTLQRTCEIAGATLTVSTSNGYSVIYRGDYVGYIHASLGDRWNTYRRRVGAPDDHLGRFGQEEAVRRIVRAVSTAGGTVAAS
;
A
#
# COMPACT_ATOMS: atom_id res chain seq x y z
N MET A 1 23.87 24.50 -7.52
CA MET A 1 23.52 23.05 -7.56
C MET A 1 22.55 22.84 -6.40
N ILE A 2 21.23 22.90 -6.64
CA ILE A 2 20.23 22.76 -5.58
C ILE A 2 19.76 21.31 -5.61
N GLU A 3 19.99 20.62 -4.50
CA GLU A 3 19.53 19.25 -4.24
C GLU A 3 18.06 19.11 -4.63
N ARG A 4 17.77 18.14 -5.49
CA ARG A 4 16.42 17.65 -5.70
C ARG A 4 16.01 16.95 -4.40
N GLN A 5 15.51 17.72 -3.43
CA GLN A 5 14.68 17.17 -2.37
C GLN A 5 13.47 16.56 -3.07
N THR A 6 13.59 15.27 -3.39
CA THR A 6 12.48 14.41 -3.73
C THR A 6 11.67 14.38 -2.46
N LEU A 7 10.71 15.29 -2.33
CA LEU A 7 9.72 15.33 -1.25
C LEU A 7 9.03 13.96 -1.25
N GLN A 8 9.61 13.00 -0.53
CA GLN A 8 8.96 11.78 -0.13
C GLN A 8 7.81 12.24 0.74
N ARG A 9 6.65 12.47 0.13
CA ARG A 9 5.40 12.73 0.83
C ARG A 9 5.01 11.45 1.55
N THR A 10 5.67 11.19 2.67
CA THR A 10 5.28 10.21 3.67
C THR A 10 4.02 10.74 4.34
N CYS A 11 2.88 10.52 3.69
CA CYS A 11 1.59 10.66 4.33
C CYS A 11 1.37 9.40 5.17
N GLU A 12 1.10 9.58 6.46
CA GLU A 12 0.63 8.50 7.32
C GLU A 12 -0.88 8.34 7.16
N ILE A 13 -1.31 7.18 6.69
CA ILE A 13 -2.72 6.85 6.51
C ILE A 13 -2.99 5.52 7.22
N ALA A 14 -3.92 5.53 8.17
CA ALA A 14 -4.28 4.34 8.95
C ALA A 14 -3.07 3.65 9.63
N GLY A 15 -2.07 4.43 10.05
CA GLY A 15 -0.83 3.92 10.64
C GLY A 15 0.14 3.29 9.64
N ALA A 16 -0.10 3.44 8.33
CA ALA A 16 0.80 3.04 7.26
C ALA A 16 1.47 4.26 6.62
N THR A 17 2.74 4.11 6.27
CA THR A 17 3.53 5.12 5.58
C THR A 17 3.46 4.86 4.08
N LEU A 18 3.18 5.91 3.30
CA LEU A 18 3.26 5.85 1.84
C LEU A 18 4.62 6.35 1.36
N THR A 19 5.27 5.57 0.51
CA THR A 19 6.52 5.98 -0.15
C THR A 19 6.28 6.04 -1.65
N VAL A 20 6.59 7.17 -2.28
CA VAL A 20 6.50 7.33 -3.73
C VAL A 20 7.45 6.33 -4.40
N SER A 21 6.92 5.55 -5.34
CA SER A 21 7.69 4.68 -6.21
C SER A 21 8.01 5.40 -7.53
N THR A 22 9.15 5.06 -8.14
CA THR A 22 9.63 5.63 -9.41
C THR A 22 8.66 5.42 -10.59
N SER A 23 7.71 4.48 -10.45
CA SER A 23 6.73 4.12 -11.49
C SER A 23 5.37 4.81 -11.33
N ASN A 24 5.32 6.02 -10.74
CA ASN A 24 4.09 6.80 -10.55
C ASN A 24 3.04 6.06 -9.70
N GLY A 25 3.49 5.37 -8.65
CA GLY A 25 2.67 4.67 -7.67
C GLY A 25 3.19 4.92 -6.25
N TYR A 26 2.55 4.30 -5.26
CA TYR A 26 2.98 4.37 -3.87
C TYR A 26 3.13 2.97 -3.28
N SER A 27 4.27 2.74 -2.64
CA SER A 27 4.46 1.60 -1.74
C SER A 27 3.82 1.90 -0.40
N VAL A 28 3.16 0.91 0.19
CA VAL A 28 2.53 0.99 1.51
C VAL A 28 3.34 0.19 2.49
N ILE A 29 3.91 0.87 3.49
CA ILE A 29 4.66 0.28 4.59
C ILE A 29 3.78 0.32 5.84
N TYR A 30 3.54 -0.81 6.48
CA TYR A 30 2.76 -0.91 7.72
C TYR A 30 3.56 -1.66 8.77
N ARG A 31 3.75 -1.05 9.95
CA ARG A 31 4.59 -1.61 11.03
C ARG A 31 6.02 -1.96 10.62
N GLY A 32 6.58 -1.24 9.64
CA GLY A 32 7.92 -1.48 9.10
C GLY A 32 7.98 -2.47 7.94
N ASP A 33 6.88 -3.16 7.63
CA ASP A 33 6.82 -4.14 6.54
C ASP A 33 6.18 -3.57 5.28
N TYR A 34 6.73 -3.94 4.11
CA TYR A 34 6.10 -3.65 2.84
C TYR A 34 4.91 -4.59 2.61
N VAL A 35 3.70 -4.04 2.74
CA VAL A 35 2.43 -4.79 2.77
C VAL A 35 1.62 -4.71 1.49
N GLY A 36 1.98 -3.80 0.57
CA GLY A 36 1.25 -3.63 -0.68
C GLY A 36 1.56 -2.32 -1.38
N TYR A 37 0.86 -2.06 -2.48
CA TYR A 37 1.09 -0.87 -3.30
C TYR A 37 -0.17 -0.42 -4.02
N ILE A 38 -0.16 0.85 -4.41
CA ILE A 38 -1.15 1.44 -5.30
C ILE A 38 -0.45 1.95 -6.57
N HIS A 39 -0.99 1.65 -7.75
CA HIS A 39 -0.40 2.10 -9.03
C HIS A 39 -1.45 2.27 -10.12
N ALA A 40 -1.05 2.91 -11.22
CA ALA A 40 -1.88 3.17 -12.40
C ALA A 40 -3.22 3.86 -12.06
N SER A 41 -3.15 5.12 -11.62
CA SER A 41 -4.33 5.94 -11.31
C SER A 41 -5.18 6.23 -12.55
N LEU A 42 -6.49 6.11 -12.43
CA LEU A 42 -7.48 6.57 -13.41
C LEU A 42 -8.43 7.54 -12.69
N GLY A 43 -8.27 8.83 -12.98
CA GLY A 43 -8.92 9.90 -12.20
C GLY A 43 -8.33 9.99 -10.80
N ASP A 44 -9.20 10.03 -9.78
CA ASP A 44 -8.86 10.06 -8.36
C ASP A 44 -8.66 8.66 -7.74
N ARG A 45 -8.79 7.59 -8.54
CA ARG A 45 -8.74 6.21 -8.05
C ARG A 45 -7.52 5.44 -8.52
N TRP A 46 -7.04 4.56 -7.65
CA TRP A 46 -5.80 3.79 -7.80
C TRP A 46 -6.09 2.29 -7.78
N ASN A 47 -5.44 1.50 -8.65
CA ASN A 47 -5.47 0.05 -8.51
C ASN A 47 -4.67 -0.33 -7.27
N THR A 48 -5.26 -1.18 -6.43
CA THR A 48 -4.82 -1.44 -5.06
C THR A 48 -4.43 -2.90 -4.92
N TYR A 49 -3.23 -3.16 -4.40
CA TYR A 49 -2.67 -4.50 -4.32
C TYR A 49 -2.12 -4.78 -2.93
N ARG A 50 -2.44 -5.97 -2.39
CA ARG A 50 -1.79 -6.52 -1.20
C ARG A 50 -0.62 -7.37 -1.63
N ARG A 51 0.55 -7.14 -1.02
CA ARG A 51 1.70 -8.00 -1.21
C ARG A 51 1.47 -9.38 -0.57
N ARG A 52 1.80 -10.46 -1.29
CA ARG A 52 1.91 -11.80 -0.69
C ARG A 52 3.32 -12.35 -0.84
N VAL A 53 3.94 -12.77 0.27
CA VAL A 53 5.25 -13.41 0.22
C VAL A 53 5.10 -14.82 -0.35
N GLY A 54 5.81 -15.12 -1.45
CA GLY A 54 5.81 -16.43 -2.09
C GLY A 54 4.56 -16.75 -2.93
N ALA A 55 3.69 -15.78 -3.19
CA ALA A 55 2.51 -15.93 -4.04
C ALA A 55 2.28 -14.65 -4.86
N PRO A 56 1.45 -14.71 -5.92
CA PRO A 56 1.00 -13.51 -6.61
C PRO A 56 0.28 -12.55 -5.64
N ASP A 57 0.48 -11.25 -5.85
CA ASP A 57 -0.17 -10.20 -5.09
C ASP A 57 -1.68 -10.17 -5.35
N ASP A 58 -2.47 -9.86 -4.32
CA ASP A 58 -3.92 -9.82 -4.47
C ASP A 58 -4.36 -8.44 -4.94
N HIS A 59 -5.10 -8.40 -6.04
CA HIS A 59 -5.79 -7.20 -6.46
C HIS A 59 -7.03 -6.96 -5.59
N LEU A 60 -7.02 -5.89 -4.81
CA LEU A 60 -8.09 -5.53 -3.89
C LEU A 60 -9.18 -4.66 -4.53
N GLY A 61 -8.93 -4.17 -5.74
CA GLY A 61 -9.83 -3.29 -6.49
C GLY A 61 -9.25 -1.89 -6.72
N ARG A 62 -10.14 -0.93 -7.01
CA ARG A 62 -9.77 0.44 -7.37
C ARG A 62 -10.48 1.46 -6.48
N PHE A 63 -9.72 2.27 -5.75
CA PHE A 63 -10.26 3.19 -4.73
C PHE A 63 -9.51 4.53 -4.70
N GLY A 64 -10.08 5.52 -4.02
CA GLY A 64 -9.33 6.72 -3.62
C GLY A 64 -8.13 6.34 -2.73
N GLN A 65 -7.07 7.16 -2.76
CA GLN A 65 -5.79 6.84 -2.12
C GLN A 65 -5.93 6.40 -0.66
N GLU A 66 -6.72 7.11 0.13
CA GLU A 66 -6.90 6.81 1.56
C GLU A 66 -7.59 5.46 1.78
N GLU A 67 -8.70 5.20 1.07
CA GLU A 67 -9.42 3.94 1.17
C GLU A 67 -8.57 2.77 0.66
N ALA A 68 -7.78 2.98 -0.40
CA ALA A 68 -6.87 1.97 -0.92
C ALA A 68 -5.86 1.51 0.16
N VAL A 69 -5.28 2.45 0.91
CA VAL A 69 -4.34 2.14 2.00
C VAL A 69 -5.04 1.40 3.14
N ARG A 70 -6.23 1.86 3.55
CA ARG A 70 -7.03 1.17 4.59
C ARG A 70 -7.35 -0.27 4.18
N ARG A 71 -7.66 -0.52 2.90
CA ARG A 71 -7.93 -1.86 2.37
C ARG A 71 -6.69 -2.75 2.44
N ILE A 72 -5.52 -2.25 2.08
CA ILE A 72 -4.25 -3.00 2.17
C ILE A 72 -3.97 -3.36 3.63
N VAL A 73 -4.02 -2.39 4.55
CA VAL A 73 -3.77 -2.62 5.98
C VAL A 73 -4.77 -3.63 6.56
N ARG A 74 -6.06 -3.47 6.25
CA ARG A 74 -7.09 -4.42 6.69
C ARG A 74 -6.84 -5.82 6.16
N ALA A 75 -6.49 -5.96 4.88
CA ALA A 75 -6.27 -7.26 4.26
C ALA A 75 -5.05 -7.99 4.85
N VAL A 76 -4.04 -7.28 5.37
CA VAL A 76 -2.92 -7.89 6.10
C VAL A 76 -3.31 -8.25 7.53
N SER A 77 -4.05 -7.37 8.23
CA SER A 77 -4.54 -7.66 9.58
C SER A 77 -5.48 -8.87 9.63
N THR A 78 -6.33 -9.07 8.61
CA THR A 78 -7.19 -10.26 8.52
C THR A 78 -6.39 -11.52 8.20
N ALA A 79 -5.32 -11.43 7.40
CA ALA A 79 -4.50 -12.58 7.05
C ALA A 79 -3.62 -13.07 8.21
N GLY A 80 -3.17 -12.16 9.08
CA GLY A 80 -2.44 -12.51 10.32
C GLY A 80 -3.31 -13.14 11.41
N GLY A 81 -4.64 -13.17 11.23
CA GLY A 81 -5.59 -13.76 12.18
C GLY A 81 -5.95 -15.22 11.90
N THR A 82 -5.48 -15.82 10.79
CA THR A 82 -5.83 -17.20 10.41
C THR A 82 -4.69 -18.17 10.73
N VAL A 83 -4.29 -18.24 12.00
CA VAL A 83 -3.57 -19.39 12.55
C VAL A 83 -4.30 -19.85 13.81
N ALA A 84 -4.68 -21.14 13.79
CA ALA A 84 -5.34 -21.93 14.82
C ALA A 84 -6.87 -21.77 14.97
N ALA A 85 -7.60 -22.65 14.28
CA ALA A 85 -8.66 -23.42 14.91
C ALA A 85 -8.48 -24.88 14.50
N SER A 86 -8.51 -25.73 15.52
CA SER A 86 -8.09 -27.13 15.63
C SER A 86 -8.71 -28.12 14.66
#